data_AF-A0A5E4LR61-F1
#
_entry.id   AF-A0A5E4LR61-F1
#
_cell.length_a   1.000
_cell.length_b   1.000
_cell.length_c   1.000
_cell.angle_alpha   90.00
_cell.angle_beta   90.00
_cell.angle_gamma   90.00
#
_symmetry.space_group_name_H-M   'P 1'
#
loop_
_entity.id
_entity.type
_entity.pdbx_description
1 polymer ?
#
loop_
_entity_poly.entity_id
_entity_poly.type
_entity_poly.pdbx_seq_one_letter_code
_entity_poly.pdbx_strand_id
1 'polypeptide(L)'
;MALHISRSTILWYVVPILAFFIIVIAFFSTPLDLSKVSLNYTARPLSPNVQLQLLPGETYVYEYDLGGKPSNATYSVLGLAGNCMRVSATATGEDAPEAASICIDLRTGQAQDSGLTVDFFQPWMLSLHDNFSWGSASRIVYPKPVEMEDVTNVTVTVVGRGTFRGRDAFKVRATSVRVINGAASDSLEFMLWVDAQKRVLLASDSPPFHIKLVSAPFELANQP
;
A
#
# COMPACT_ATOMS: atom_id res chain seq x y z
N MET A 1 -58.74 -8.78 -27.81
CA MET A 1 -58.87 -7.39 -28.32
C MET A 1 -57.46 -6.88 -28.59
N ALA A 2 -57.02 -6.89 -29.85
CA ALA A 2 -55.66 -6.49 -30.19
C ALA A 2 -55.60 -4.96 -30.32
N LEU A 3 -54.75 -4.32 -29.53
CA LEU A 3 -54.58 -2.87 -29.59
C LEU A 3 -53.78 -2.52 -30.86
N HIS A 4 -54.46 -2.02 -31.89
CA HIS A 4 -53.82 -1.53 -33.11
C HIS A 4 -53.22 -0.14 -32.86
N ILE A 5 -51.99 -0.10 -32.34
CA ILE A 5 -51.25 1.16 -32.21
C ILE A 5 -50.76 1.55 -33.61
N SER A 6 -51.20 2.71 -34.09
CA SER A 6 -50.75 3.27 -35.37
C SER A 6 -49.23 3.48 -35.34
N ARG A 7 -48.55 3.14 -36.43
CA ARG A 7 -47.10 3.38 -36.61
C ARG A 7 -46.72 4.83 -36.34
N SER A 8 -47.62 5.78 -36.64
CA SER A 8 -47.45 7.20 -36.34
C SER A 8 -47.43 7.45 -34.83
N THR A 9 -48.35 6.85 -34.09
CA THR A 9 -48.43 6.97 -32.63
C THR A 9 -47.17 6.43 -31.96
N ILE A 10 -46.58 5.33 -32.44
CA ILE A 10 -45.32 4.79 -31.92
C ILE A 10 -44.18 5.80 -32.11
N LEU A 11 -44.10 6.44 -33.28
CA LEU A 11 -43.03 7.41 -33.59
C LEU A 11 -43.07 8.62 -32.63
N TRP A 12 -44.27 9.11 -32.31
CA TRP A 12 -44.46 10.26 -31.42
C TRP A 12 -44.05 10.01 -29.97
N TYR A 13 -44.05 8.77 -29.50
CA TYR A 13 -43.62 8.44 -28.14
C TYR A 13 -42.17 7.93 -28.08
N VAL A 14 -41.76 7.10 -29.04
CA VAL A 14 -40.41 6.50 -29.02
C VAL A 14 -39.33 7.55 -29.27
N VAL A 15 -39.53 8.49 -30.19
CA VAL A 15 -38.51 9.48 -30.53
C VAL A 15 -38.19 10.43 -29.36
N PRO A 16 -39.18 11.02 -28.64
CA PRO A 16 -38.89 11.84 -27.47
C PRO A 16 -38.23 11.06 -26.32
N ILE A 17 -38.65 9.81 -26.09
CA ILE A 17 -38.04 8.96 -25.07
C ILE A 17 -36.58 8.69 -25.42
N LEU A 18 -36.28 8.32 -26.67
CA LEU A 18 -34.91 8.06 -27.12
C LEU A 18 -34.06 9.34 -27.06
N ALA A 19 -34.60 10.48 -27.48
CA ALA A 19 -33.93 11.78 -27.38
C ALA A 19 -33.63 12.17 -25.92
N PHE A 20 -34.58 11.93 -25.00
CA PHE A 20 -34.37 12.11 -23.57
C PHE A 20 -33.23 11.23 -23.06
N PHE A 21 -33.20 9.94 -23.41
CA PHE A 21 -32.10 9.05 -23.04
C PHE A 21 -30.76 9.50 -23.62
N ILE A 22 -30.72 9.99 -24.87
CA ILE A 22 -29.48 10.53 -25.47
C ILE A 22 -29.00 11.76 -24.69
N ILE A 23 -29.90 12.67 -24.30
CA ILE A 23 -29.55 13.85 -23.49
C ILE A 23 -29.03 13.43 -22.11
N VAL A 24 -29.72 12.50 -21.45
CA VAL A 24 -29.30 11.95 -20.16
C VAL A 24 -27.91 11.32 -20.30
N ILE A 25 -27.70 10.44 -21.28
CA ILE A 25 -26.39 9.82 -21.53
C ILE A 25 -25.35 10.91 -21.81
N ALA A 26 -25.60 11.86 -22.70
CA ALA A 26 -24.64 12.93 -23.00
C ALA A 26 -24.26 13.77 -21.77
N PHE A 27 -25.21 14.00 -20.86
CA PHE A 27 -24.97 14.76 -19.63
C PHE A 27 -24.24 13.95 -18.56
N PHE A 28 -24.55 12.66 -18.42
CA PHE A 28 -23.89 11.76 -17.45
C PHE A 28 -22.61 11.08 -17.99
N SER A 29 -22.32 11.19 -19.29
CA SER A 29 -21.13 10.63 -19.93
C SER A 29 -19.98 11.63 -20.08
N THR A 30 -20.05 12.81 -19.45
CA THR A 30 -18.90 13.72 -19.45
C THR A 30 -17.72 12.99 -18.81
N PRO A 31 -16.64 12.71 -19.56
CA PRO A 31 -15.54 11.92 -19.06
C PRO A 31 -14.89 12.63 -17.88
N LEU A 32 -14.54 11.87 -16.84
CA LEU A 32 -13.79 12.42 -15.73
C LEU A 32 -12.41 12.83 -16.25
N ASP A 33 -12.06 14.10 -16.06
CA ASP A 33 -10.75 14.61 -16.47
C ASP A 33 -9.69 14.17 -15.45
N LEU A 34 -9.17 12.95 -15.61
CA LEU A 34 -8.19 12.36 -14.70
C LEU A 34 -6.89 13.18 -14.58
N SER A 35 -6.61 14.08 -15.53
CA SER A 35 -5.45 14.99 -15.46
C SER A 35 -5.56 16.00 -14.32
N LYS A 36 -6.77 16.23 -13.80
CA LYS A 36 -7.04 17.14 -12.67
C LYS A 36 -7.10 16.43 -11.32
N VAL A 37 -6.87 15.12 -11.28
CA VAL A 37 -6.76 14.40 -10.00
C VAL A 37 -5.51 14.89 -9.29
N SER A 38 -5.67 15.45 -8.10
CA SER A 38 -4.54 15.88 -7.28
C SER A 38 -4.31 14.89 -6.15
N LEU A 39 -3.07 14.42 -6.01
CA LEU A 39 -2.60 13.67 -4.85
C LEU A 39 -1.79 14.62 -3.96
N ASN A 40 -2.24 14.84 -2.73
CA ASN A 40 -1.47 15.52 -1.71
C ASN A 40 -1.05 14.50 -0.64
N TYR A 41 0.23 14.49 -0.30
CA TYR A 41 0.79 13.62 0.72
C TYR A 41 1.43 14.46 1.82
N THR A 42 1.03 14.20 3.05
CA THR A 42 1.57 14.86 4.24
C THR A 42 2.04 13.82 5.24
N ALA A 43 3.24 14.00 5.79
CA ALA A 43 3.79 13.10 6.78
C ALA A 43 4.51 13.91 7.85
N ARG A 44 4.44 13.47 9.11
CA ARG A 44 5.29 14.02 10.15
C ARG A 44 6.76 13.72 9.82
N PRO A 45 7.69 14.65 10.07
CA PRO A 45 9.11 14.40 9.80
C PRO A 45 9.58 13.20 10.62
N LEU A 46 10.32 12.29 9.98
CA LEU A 46 10.99 11.17 10.64
C LEU A 46 12.39 11.60 11.08
N SER A 47 12.84 11.07 12.21
CA SER A 47 14.19 11.26 12.73
C SER A 47 14.82 9.89 12.94
N PRO A 48 15.43 9.30 11.89
CA PRO A 48 16.06 7.99 11.97
C PRO A 48 17.08 7.97 13.13
N ASN A 49 16.94 6.98 14.00
CA ASN A 49 17.84 6.78 15.14
C ASN A 49 18.85 5.65 14.89
N VAL A 50 18.68 4.91 13.80
CA VAL A 50 19.59 3.86 13.34
C VAL A 50 19.76 3.98 11.82
N GLN A 51 20.99 3.80 11.34
CA GLN A 51 21.25 3.71 9.90
C GLN A 51 20.80 2.33 9.37
N LEU A 52 20.31 2.29 8.14
CA LEU A 52 19.97 1.03 7.48
C LEU A 52 21.16 0.06 7.46
N GLN A 53 21.01 -1.09 8.14
CA GLN A 53 22.06 -2.11 8.30
C GLN A 53 21.95 -3.23 7.26
N LEU A 54 21.68 -2.87 6.00
CA LEU A 54 21.72 -3.80 4.88
C LEU A 54 23.14 -3.89 4.33
N LEU A 55 23.63 -5.10 4.11
CA LEU A 55 24.94 -5.34 3.52
C LEU A 55 24.80 -5.86 2.09
N PRO A 56 25.71 -5.47 1.17
CA PRO A 56 25.74 -6.05 -0.17
C PRO A 56 25.80 -7.59 -0.13
N GLY A 57 24.96 -8.25 -0.93
CA GLY A 57 24.85 -9.70 -1.00
C GLY A 57 23.85 -10.33 -0.03
N GLU A 58 23.24 -9.55 0.88
CA GLU A 58 22.17 -10.06 1.74
C GLU A 58 20.89 -10.34 0.93
N THR A 59 20.21 -11.43 1.28
CA THR A 59 18.94 -11.82 0.67
C THR A 59 17.90 -12.08 1.76
N TYR A 60 16.71 -11.52 1.57
CA TYR A 60 15.55 -11.67 2.45
C TYR A 60 14.42 -12.27 1.64
N VAL A 61 13.83 -13.36 2.13
CA VAL A 61 12.69 -14.00 1.48
C VAL A 61 11.49 -13.89 2.41
N TYR A 62 10.41 -13.34 1.90
CA TYR A 62 9.13 -13.22 2.58
C TYR A 62 8.12 -14.12 1.92
N GLU A 63 7.35 -14.81 2.76
CA GLU A 63 6.10 -15.44 2.36
C GLU A 63 4.97 -14.47 2.69
N TYR A 64 4.04 -14.30 1.76
CA TYR A 64 2.87 -13.47 1.97
C TYR A 64 1.62 -14.12 1.36
N ASP A 65 0.48 -13.92 2.01
CA ASP A 65 -0.81 -14.42 1.57
C ASP A 65 -1.72 -13.26 1.16
N LEU A 66 -2.05 -13.19 -0.13
CA LEU A 66 -3.06 -12.28 -0.68
C LEU A 66 -4.31 -13.07 -1.05
N GLY A 67 -5.28 -13.13 -0.15
CA GLY A 67 -6.58 -13.74 -0.44
C GLY A 67 -6.57 -15.27 -0.53
N GLY A 68 -5.75 -15.93 0.28
CA GLY A 68 -5.63 -17.39 0.37
C GLY A 68 -4.63 -18.01 -0.62
N LYS A 69 -3.86 -17.19 -1.34
CA LYS A 69 -2.85 -17.63 -2.30
C LYS A 69 -1.45 -17.30 -1.75
N PRO A 70 -0.69 -18.29 -1.26
CA PRO A 70 0.66 -18.06 -0.80
C PRO A 70 1.56 -17.67 -1.98
N SER A 71 2.30 -16.59 -1.81
CA SER A 71 3.29 -16.07 -2.75
C SER A 71 4.57 -15.72 -2.00
N ASN A 72 5.70 -15.67 -2.71
CA ASN A 72 6.97 -15.31 -2.12
C ASN A 72 7.52 -14.04 -2.75
N ALA A 73 8.13 -13.18 -1.94
CA ALA A 73 8.90 -12.03 -2.38
C ALA A 73 10.34 -12.17 -1.90
N THR A 74 11.29 -12.07 -2.83
CA THR A 74 12.72 -12.10 -2.55
C THR A 74 13.30 -10.71 -2.76
N TYR A 75 14.00 -10.22 -1.74
CA TYR A 75 14.72 -8.95 -1.74
C TYR A 75 16.21 -9.21 -1.63
N SER A 76 16.94 -8.86 -2.68
CA SER A 76 18.39 -9.03 -2.75
C SER A 76 19.08 -7.67 -2.73
N VAL A 77 20.00 -7.47 -1.80
CA VAL A 77 20.78 -6.25 -1.67
C VAL A 77 21.95 -6.30 -2.66
N LEU A 78 21.85 -5.56 -3.76
CA LEU A 78 22.86 -5.57 -4.82
C LEU A 78 24.13 -4.82 -4.42
N GLY A 79 23.98 -3.79 -3.59
CA GLY A 79 25.09 -3.02 -3.04
C GLY A 79 24.92 -1.51 -3.17
N LEU A 80 26.00 -0.79 -2.90
CA LEU A 80 26.01 0.66 -2.81
C LEU A 80 26.28 1.32 -4.17
N ALA A 81 25.44 2.27 -4.55
CA ALA A 81 25.63 3.17 -5.66
C ALA A 81 25.55 4.62 -5.14
N GLY A 82 26.68 5.17 -4.70
CA GLY A 82 26.71 6.46 -4.00
C GLY A 82 26.04 6.39 -2.62
N ASN A 83 25.05 7.25 -2.36
CA ASN A 83 24.27 7.25 -1.11
C ASN A 83 23.04 6.32 -1.14
N CYS A 84 22.93 5.53 -2.21
CA CYS A 84 21.80 4.66 -2.46
C CYS A 84 22.20 3.19 -2.28
N MET A 85 21.43 2.46 -1.48
CA MET A 85 21.46 1.00 -1.45
C MET A 85 20.53 0.47 -2.53
N ARG A 86 21.08 -0.23 -3.53
CA ARG A 86 20.28 -0.87 -4.57
C ARG A 86 19.74 -2.20 -4.04
N VAL A 87 18.43 -2.36 -4.11
CA VAL A 87 17.72 -3.59 -3.76
C VAL A 87 16.98 -4.09 -5.00
N SER A 88 17.12 -5.37 -5.30
CA SER A 88 16.28 -6.05 -6.29
C SER A 88 15.15 -6.74 -5.57
N ALA A 89 13.91 -6.51 -6.02
CA ALA A 89 12.73 -7.20 -5.55
C ALA A 89 12.21 -8.10 -6.66
N THR A 90 12.01 -9.38 -6.37
CA THR A 90 11.35 -10.34 -7.26
C THR A 90 10.23 -11.02 -6.50
N ALA A 91 9.09 -11.22 -7.16
CA ALA A 91 7.99 -11.99 -6.60
C ALA A 91 7.76 -13.26 -7.43
N THR A 92 7.22 -14.30 -6.79
CA THR A 92 6.76 -15.51 -7.46
C THR A 92 5.29 -15.75 -7.12
N GLY A 93 4.46 -15.97 -8.13
CA GLY A 93 3.01 -16.12 -8.00
C GLY A 93 2.31 -15.81 -9.33
N GLU A 94 1.01 -16.13 -9.41
CA GLU A 94 0.18 -15.89 -10.60
C GLU A 94 0.08 -14.39 -10.95
N ASP A 95 0.15 -13.53 -9.92
CA ASP A 95 0.06 -12.06 -10.02
C ASP A 95 1.35 -11.36 -9.56
N ALA A 96 2.49 -12.06 -9.64
CA ALA A 96 3.76 -11.51 -9.18
C ALA A 96 4.21 -10.33 -10.08
N PRO A 97 4.50 -9.14 -9.51
CA PRO A 97 5.06 -8.04 -10.28
C PRO A 97 6.43 -8.43 -10.89
N GLU A 98 6.74 -7.81 -12.03
CA GLU A 98 8.06 -7.92 -12.64
C GLU A 98 9.17 -7.50 -11.67
N ALA A 99 10.37 -8.03 -11.89
CA ALA A 99 11.54 -7.70 -11.08
C ALA A 99 11.79 -6.19 -11.06
N ALA A 100 11.80 -5.60 -9.87
CA ALA A 100 12.03 -4.18 -9.68
C ALA A 100 13.40 -3.92 -9.04
N SER A 101 14.14 -2.95 -9.56
CA SER A 101 15.35 -2.42 -8.89
C SER A 101 14.97 -1.12 -8.19
N ILE A 102 15.10 -1.12 -6.87
CA ILE A 102 14.72 -0.01 -6.00
C ILE A 102 15.97 0.58 -5.39
N CYS A 103 16.01 1.89 -5.32
CA CYS A 103 17.11 2.63 -4.72
C CYS A 103 16.69 3.13 -3.34
N ILE A 104 17.34 2.69 -2.27
CA ILE A 104 17.00 3.10 -0.90
C ILE A 104 18.05 4.07 -0.39
N ASP A 105 17.64 5.29 -0.05
CA ASP A 105 18.52 6.27 0.57
C ASP A 105 18.92 5.80 1.98
N LEU A 106 20.24 5.72 2.23
CA LEU A 106 20.77 5.17 3.49
C LEU A 106 20.48 6.03 4.73
N ARG A 107 20.24 7.34 4.54
CA ARG A 107 20.04 8.28 5.64
C ARG A 107 18.59 8.33 6.06
N THR A 108 17.69 8.29 5.09
CA THR A 108 16.25 8.47 5.29
C THR A 108 15.47 7.16 5.24
N GLY A 109 16.03 6.12 4.61
CA GLY A 109 15.31 4.89 4.29
C GLY A 109 14.27 5.07 3.19
N GLN A 110 14.21 6.23 2.51
CA GLN A 110 13.25 6.46 1.43
C GLN A 110 13.66 5.73 0.16
N ALA A 111 12.70 5.03 -0.45
CA ALA A 111 12.86 4.47 -1.78
C ALA A 111 12.75 5.61 -2.82
N GLN A 112 13.77 5.77 -3.65
CA GLN A 112 13.75 6.58 -4.86
C GLN A 112 13.14 5.76 -6.00
N ASP A 113 12.35 6.42 -6.85
CA ASP A 113 11.82 5.89 -8.11
C ASP A 113 10.94 4.63 -8.02
N SER A 114 10.24 4.41 -6.90
CA SER A 114 9.39 3.23 -6.75
C SER A 114 7.91 3.57 -6.50
N GLY A 115 7.06 3.22 -7.46
CA GLY A 115 5.62 3.06 -7.24
C GLY A 115 5.27 1.78 -6.45
N LEU A 116 6.24 0.87 -6.31
CA LEU A 116 6.19 -0.30 -5.45
C LEU A 116 6.88 0.07 -4.13
N THR A 117 6.14 0.59 -3.16
CA THR A 117 6.69 0.70 -1.80
C THR A 117 7.18 -0.68 -1.39
N VAL A 118 8.44 -0.79 -0.96
CA VAL A 118 8.92 -2.03 -0.36
C VAL A 118 8.13 -2.19 0.92
N ASP A 119 7.03 -2.93 0.92
CA ASP A 119 6.14 -3.05 2.08
C ASP A 119 6.89 -3.60 3.32
N PHE A 120 8.03 -4.24 3.08
CA PHE A 120 8.91 -4.86 4.07
C PHE A 120 10.03 -3.95 4.60
N PHE A 121 10.25 -2.78 3.96
CA PHE A 121 11.19 -1.77 4.40
C PHE A 121 10.61 -0.37 4.24
N GLN A 122 10.22 0.23 5.36
CA GLN A 122 9.60 1.54 5.40
C GLN A 122 10.48 2.53 6.17
N PRO A 123 10.59 3.80 5.75
CA PRO A 123 11.42 4.81 6.42
C PRO A 123 11.20 4.92 7.94
N TRP A 124 9.96 4.75 8.39
CA TRP A 124 9.62 4.84 9.82
C TRP A 124 10.26 3.73 10.65
N MET A 125 10.60 2.58 10.05
CA MET A 125 11.24 1.45 10.76
C MET A 125 12.62 1.84 11.30
N LEU A 126 13.30 2.80 10.65
CA LEU A 126 14.60 3.34 11.10
C LEU A 126 14.50 4.34 12.26
N SER A 127 13.29 4.78 12.60
CA SER A 127 13.05 5.75 13.68
C SER A 127 12.46 5.11 14.93
N LEU A 128 12.27 3.79 14.95
CA LEU A 128 11.60 3.08 16.04
C LEU A 128 12.39 3.17 17.35
N HIS A 129 11.68 3.53 18.41
CA HIS A 129 12.12 3.48 19.80
C HIS A 129 10.89 3.23 20.70
N ASP A 130 11.11 3.03 21.99
CA ASP A 130 10.01 2.90 22.94
C ASP A 130 9.13 4.16 22.93
N ASN A 131 7.81 3.99 22.89
CA ASN A 131 6.81 5.06 22.75
C ASN A 131 6.85 5.83 21.41
N PHE A 132 7.50 5.29 20.37
CA PHE A 132 7.44 5.88 19.04
C PHE A 132 6.00 5.94 18.51
N SER A 133 5.64 7.10 17.95
CA SER A 133 4.38 7.30 17.23
C SER A 133 4.61 8.22 16.03
N TRP A 134 4.09 7.82 14.88
CA TRP A 134 4.20 8.55 13.62
C TRP A 134 2.89 8.47 12.85
N GLY A 135 2.64 9.45 11.98
CA GLY A 135 1.50 9.41 11.10
C GLY A 135 1.71 10.17 9.80
N SER A 136 0.96 9.74 8.80
CA SER A 136 0.86 10.35 7.47
C SER A 136 -0.59 10.38 7.00
N ALA A 137 -0.87 11.26 6.06
CA ALA A 137 -2.15 11.36 5.39
C ALA A 137 -1.91 11.54 3.89
N SER A 138 -2.54 10.69 3.08
CA SER A 138 -2.70 10.92 1.64
C SER A 138 -4.12 11.41 1.37
N ARG A 139 -4.23 12.37 0.45
CA ARG A 139 -5.49 13.00 0.05
C ARG A 139 -5.56 13.00 -1.46
N ILE A 140 -6.52 12.26 -2.01
CA ILE A 140 -6.82 12.23 -3.44
C ILE A 140 -8.10 13.04 -3.66
N VAL A 141 -8.01 14.09 -4.48
CA VAL A 141 -9.16 14.93 -4.84
C VAL A 141 -9.53 14.64 -6.28
N TYR A 142 -10.77 14.19 -6.49
CA TYR A 142 -11.33 13.91 -7.80
C TYR A 142 -12.07 15.15 -8.32
N PRO A 143 -11.85 15.55 -9.58
CA PRO A 143 -12.49 16.73 -10.15
C PRO A 143 -13.99 16.51 -10.41
N LYS A 144 -14.67 17.59 -10.78
CA LYS A 144 -16.05 17.53 -11.31
C LYS A 144 -16.15 16.53 -12.47
N PRO A 145 -17.28 15.83 -12.62
CA PRO A 145 -18.54 16.01 -11.88
C PRO A 145 -18.67 15.21 -10.57
N VAL A 146 -17.68 14.37 -10.22
CA VAL A 146 -17.78 13.46 -9.06
C VAL A 146 -17.50 14.19 -7.73
N GLU A 147 -16.63 15.19 -7.72
CA GLU A 147 -16.25 15.98 -6.52
C GLU A 147 -16.09 15.13 -5.25
N MET A 148 -15.26 14.08 -5.37
CA MET A 148 -15.00 13.16 -4.27
C MET A 148 -13.61 13.44 -3.68
N GLU A 149 -13.50 13.21 -2.39
CA GLU A 149 -12.24 13.24 -1.67
C GLU A 149 -12.04 11.89 -1.00
N ASP A 150 -10.86 11.32 -1.20
CA ASP A 150 -10.42 10.08 -0.57
C ASP A 150 -9.19 10.40 0.29
N VAL A 151 -9.37 10.30 1.60
CA VAL A 151 -8.33 10.57 2.59
C VAL A 151 -7.94 9.26 3.25
N THR A 152 -6.67 8.89 3.16
CA THR A 152 -6.13 7.73 3.89
C THR A 152 -5.14 8.21 4.93
N ASN A 153 -5.47 8.01 6.20
CA ASN A 153 -4.62 8.32 7.34
C ASN A 153 -3.91 7.05 7.83
N VAL A 154 -2.59 7.07 7.89
CA VAL A 154 -1.81 5.98 8.47
C VAL A 154 -1.22 6.45 9.79
N THR A 155 -1.39 5.65 10.84
CA THR A 155 -0.75 5.87 12.14
C THR A 155 0.05 4.64 12.51
N VAL A 156 1.29 4.83 12.96
CA VAL A 156 2.21 3.77 13.36
C VAL A 156 2.64 4.04 14.80
N THR A 157 2.48 3.07 15.69
CA THR A 157 2.82 3.20 17.11
C THR A 157 3.51 1.95 17.64
N VAL A 158 4.62 2.11 18.36
CA VAL A 158 5.24 1.01 19.09
C VAL A 158 4.38 0.69 20.31
N VAL A 159 3.85 -0.53 20.38
CA VAL A 159 3.04 -0.99 21.52
C VAL A 159 3.87 -1.75 22.56
N GLY A 160 5.09 -2.15 22.20
CA GLY A 160 6.02 -2.78 23.12
C GLY A 160 7.22 -3.40 22.41
N ARG A 161 8.04 -4.11 23.19
CA ARG A 161 9.16 -4.91 22.71
C ARG A 161 8.96 -6.35 23.15
N GLY A 162 9.54 -7.28 22.40
CA GLY A 162 9.52 -8.69 22.74
C GLY A 162 10.50 -9.46 21.88
N THR A 163 10.45 -10.78 21.98
CA THR A 163 11.24 -11.68 21.16
C THR A 163 10.34 -12.31 20.10
N PHE A 164 10.73 -12.22 18.83
CA PHE A 164 10.07 -12.89 17.72
C PHE A 164 11.07 -13.79 17.02
N ARG A 165 10.80 -15.11 17.00
CA ARG A 165 11.68 -16.12 16.39
C ARG A 165 13.15 -16.01 16.83
N GLY A 166 13.36 -15.84 18.14
CA GLY A 166 14.69 -15.75 18.74
C GLY A 166 15.38 -14.38 18.58
N ARG A 167 14.69 -13.37 18.04
CA ARG A 167 15.25 -12.03 17.82
C ARG A 167 14.48 -10.97 18.59
N ASP A 168 15.21 -9.98 19.12
CA ASP A 168 14.60 -8.81 19.73
C ASP A 168 13.87 -7.99 18.67
N ALA A 169 12.61 -7.67 18.94
CA ALA A 169 11.72 -7.02 17.99
C ALA A 169 10.85 -5.96 18.67
N PHE A 170 10.56 -4.90 17.91
CA PHE A 170 9.49 -3.97 18.23
C PHE A 170 8.17 -4.56 17.76
N LYS A 171 7.18 -4.56 18.67
CA LYS A 171 5.79 -4.83 18.34
C LYS A 171 5.13 -3.50 17.98
N VAL A 172 4.69 -3.36 16.75
CA VAL A 172 4.19 -2.11 16.18
C VAL A 172 2.75 -2.29 15.75
N ARG A 173 1.87 -1.38 16.18
CA ARG A 173 0.51 -1.26 15.65
C ARG A 173 0.53 -0.23 14.53
N ALA A 174 0.10 -0.61 13.34
CA ALA A 174 -0.15 0.30 12.24
C ALA A 174 -1.65 0.32 11.91
N THR A 175 -2.28 1.48 11.85
CA THR A 175 -3.69 1.64 11.50
C THR A 175 -3.81 2.49 10.25
N SER A 176 -4.55 2.01 9.26
CA SER A 176 -4.93 2.76 8.07
C SER A 176 -6.42 3.07 8.13
N VAL A 177 -6.79 4.34 8.15
CA VAL A 177 -8.19 4.78 8.14
C VAL A 177 -8.45 5.52 6.84
N ARG A 178 -9.32 4.95 6.00
CA ARG A 178 -9.74 5.52 4.73
C ARG A 178 -11.12 6.15 4.87
N VAL A 179 -11.22 7.42 4.49
CA VAL A 179 -12.46 8.20 4.52
C VAL A 179 -12.72 8.71 3.11
N ILE A 180 -13.82 8.26 2.52
CA ILE A 180 -14.32 8.76 1.24
C ILE A 180 -15.57 9.58 1.53
N ASN A 181 -15.63 10.83 1.07
CA ASN A 181 -16.81 11.68 1.27
C ASN A 181 -18.07 10.99 0.73
N GLY A 182 -19.05 10.75 1.60
CA GLY A 182 -20.31 10.07 1.26
C GLY A 182 -20.31 8.55 1.42
N ALA A 183 -19.21 7.93 1.86
CA ALA A 183 -19.13 6.51 2.20
C ALA A 183 -18.82 6.30 3.70
N ALA A 184 -19.06 5.08 4.19
CA ALA A 184 -18.58 4.68 5.52
C ALA A 184 -17.05 4.65 5.54
N SER A 185 -16.46 5.08 6.64
CA SER A 185 -15.01 4.95 6.85
C SER A 185 -14.62 3.48 6.94
N ASP A 186 -13.53 3.12 6.27
CA ASP A 186 -12.92 1.80 6.39
C ASP A 186 -11.64 1.91 7.22
N SER A 187 -11.38 0.92 8.07
CA SER A 187 -10.21 0.91 8.94
C SER A 187 -9.57 -0.46 8.97
N LEU A 188 -8.28 -0.49 8.66
CA LEU A 188 -7.44 -1.69 8.76
C LEU A 188 -6.42 -1.49 9.88
N GLU A 189 -6.31 -2.48 10.76
CA GLU A 189 -5.28 -2.53 11.79
C GLU A 189 -4.30 -3.66 11.50
N PHE A 190 -3.02 -3.36 11.62
CA PHE A 190 -1.91 -4.25 11.40
C PHE A 190 -1.05 -4.36 12.67
N MET A 191 -0.74 -5.59 13.07
CA MET A 191 0.27 -5.87 14.09
C MET A 191 1.54 -6.37 13.42
N LEU A 192 2.58 -5.53 13.47
CA LEU A 192 3.86 -5.75 12.82
C LEU A 192 4.92 -6.10 13.87
N TRP A 193 5.82 -7.01 13.51
CA TRP A 193 7.03 -7.31 14.27
C TRP A 193 8.23 -6.81 13.47
N VAL A 194 8.99 -5.85 14.00
CA VAL A 194 10.15 -5.25 13.32
C VAL A 194 11.40 -5.55 14.11
N ASP A 195 12.42 -6.12 13.45
CA ASP A 195 13.70 -6.45 14.09
C ASP A 195 14.33 -5.19 14.72
N ALA A 196 14.76 -5.30 15.98
CA ALA A 196 15.29 -4.16 16.71
C ALA A 196 16.67 -3.69 16.22
N GLN A 197 17.44 -4.58 15.59
CA GLN A 197 18.81 -4.32 15.13
C GLN A 197 18.84 -3.96 13.64
N LYS A 198 18.33 -4.85 12.79
CA LYS A 198 18.33 -4.77 11.32
C LYS A 198 17.22 -3.87 10.77
N ARG A 199 16.19 -3.56 11.56
CA ARG A 199 15.04 -2.72 11.16
C ARG A 199 14.28 -3.25 9.94
N VAL A 200 14.22 -4.57 9.81
CA VAL A 200 13.44 -5.27 8.78
C VAL A 200 12.15 -5.81 9.38
N LEU A 201 11.10 -5.90 8.57
CA LEU A 201 9.87 -6.58 8.97
C LEU A 201 10.16 -8.07 9.20
N LEU A 202 9.73 -8.62 10.33
CA LEU A 202 9.83 -10.04 10.65
C LEU A 202 8.51 -10.75 10.35
N ALA A 203 7.39 -10.11 10.69
CA ALA A 203 6.04 -10.61 10.41
C ALA A 203 4.97 -9.51 10.48
N SER A 204 3.82 -9.77 9.86
CA SER A 204 2.56 -9.05 10.02
C SER A 204 1.45 -10.04 10.37
N ASP A 205 0.84 -9.85 11.55
CA ASP A 205 -0.20 -10.72 12.09
C ASP A 205 -1.57 -10.04 11.96
N SER A 206 -2.10 -9.87 10.75
CA SER A 206 -3.40 -9.19 10.57
C SER A 206 -4.18 -9.67 9.35
N PRO A 207 -5.36 -10.28 9.52
CA PRO A 207 -6.19 -10.70 8.40
C PRO A 207 -6.62 -9.53 7.51
N PRO A 208 -6.70 -9.72 6.17
CA PRO A 208 -6.40 -10.94 5.43
C PRO A 208 -4.91 -11.09 5.06
N PHE A 209 -4.05 -10.14 5.44
CA PHE A 209 -2.68 -10.03 4.96
C PHE A 209 -1.68 -10.61 5.97
N HIS A 210 -1.24 -11.84 5.72
CA HIS A 210 -0.17 -12.46 6.48
C HIS A 210 1.15 -12.27 5.75
N ILE A 211 2.14 -11.71 6.44
CA ILE A 211 3.51 -11.58 5.95
C ILE A 211 4.44 -12.25 6.95
N LYS A 212 5.40 -13.03 6.46
CA LYS A 212 6.40 -13.70 7.29
C LYS A 212 7.76 -13.71 6.60
N LEU A 213 8.80 -13.27 7.30
CA LEU A 213 10.18 -13.44 6.86
C LEU A 213 10.57 -14.91 7.00
N VAL A 214 10.77 -15.63 5.90
CA VAL A 214 11.11 -17.06 5.90
C VAL A 214 12.61 -17.31 5.84
N SER A 215 13.37 -16.46 5.16
CA SER A 215 14.83 -16.55 5.04
C SER A 215 15.49 -15.18 5.12
N ALA A 216 16.65 -15.12 5.77
CA ALA A 216 17.40 -13.90 6.04
C ALA A 216 18.90 -14.23 6.25
N PRO A 217 19.82 -13.25 6.17
CA PRO A 217 21.25 -13.46 6.45
C PRO A 217 21.57 -13.68 7.94
N PHE A 218 20.56 -13.73 8.79
CA PHE A 218 20.68 -13.96 10.22
C PHE A 218 19.81 -15.13 10.65
N GLU A 219 20.16 -15.74 11.79
CA GLU A 219 19.42 -16.88 12.32
C GLU A 219 17.99 -16.48 12.74
N LEU A 220 17.04 -17.31 12.32
CA LEU A 220 15.65 -17.27 12.73
C LEU A 220 15.35 -18.56 13.47
N ALA A 221 14.94 -18.48 14.73
CA ALA A 221 14.50 -19.67 15.44
C ALA A 221 13.27 -20.26 14.73
N ASN A 222 13.24 -21.59 14.64
CA ASN A 222 12.03 -22.31 14.27
C ASN A 222 11.00 -22.08 15.39
N GLN A 223 9.82 -21.59 15.04
CA GLN A 223 8.71 -21.66 15.97
C GLN A 223 8.27 -23.13 16.06
N PRO A 224 8.03 -23.66 17.27
CA PRO A 224 7.34 -24.93 17.42
C PRO A 224 5.92 -24.85 16.84
#